data_AF-A0A960PLW9-F1
#
_entry.id   AF-A0A960PLW9-F1
#
_cell.length_a   1.000
_cell.length_b   1.000
_cell.length_c   1.000
_cell.angle_alpha   90.00
_cell.angle_beta   90.00
_cell.angle_gamma   90.00
#
_symmetry.space_group_name_H-M   'P 1'
#
loop_
_entity.id
_entity.type
_entity.pdbx_description
1 polymer ?
#
loop_
_entity_poly.entity_id
_entity_poly.type
_entity_poly.pdbx_seq_one_letter_code
_entity_poly.pdbx_strand_id
1 'polypeptide(L)' 'MVNHSRSMAAIVDPGFDRTMFREALEAVDRFDDDEFLVYGIDLTEVVDVRRAMHDWAGELQ' A
#
# COMPACT_ATOMS: atom_id res chain seq x y z
N MET A 1 -9.50 12.74 9.71
CA MET A 1 -8.59 12.01 10.61
C MET A 1 -7.37 11.63 9.80
N VAL A 2 -6.29 12.40 9.89
CA VAL A 2 -5.06 12.16 9.10
C VAL A 2 -4.24 11.11 9.86
N ASN A 3 -4.03 9.95 9.25
CA ASN A 3 -3.35 8.80 9.87
C ASN A 3 -1.88 9.15 10.21
N HIS A 4 -1.65 9.51 11.48
CA HIS A 4 -0.35 9.98 12.02
C HIS A 4 0.74 8.91 12.12
N SER A 5 0.47 7.66 11.72
CA SER A 5 1.42 6.54 11.89
C SER A 5 2.51 6.46 10.82
N ARG A 6 2.36 7.12 9.65
CA ARG A 6 3.21 6.86 8.48
C ARG A 6 4.41 7.80 8.30
N SER A 7 4.31 9.05 8.74
CA SER A 7 5.47 9.98 8.72
C SER A 7 6.55 9.62 9.74
N MET A 8 6.23 8.77 10.74
CA MET A 8 7.14 8.38 11.82
C MET A 8 7.98 7.13 11.52
N ALA A 9 7.70 6.36 10.45
CA ALA A 9 8.43 5.11 10.19
C ALA A 9 9.95 5.34 10.07
N ALA A 10 10.37 6.40 9.36
CA ALA A 10 11.79 6.76 9.23
C ALA A 10 12.42 7.30 10.53
N ILE A 11 11.62 7.72 11.51
CA ILE A 11 12.09 8.18 12.83
C ILE A 11 12.25 7.00 13.79
N VAL A 12 11.49 5.92 13.60
CA VAL A 12 11.42 4.76 14.50
C VAL A 12 12.27 3.59 14.00
N ASP A 13 12.46 3.46 12.69
CA ASP A 13 13.24 2.39 12.07
C ASP A 13 14.35 2.96 11.16
N PRO A 14 15.62 2.96 11.62
CA PRO A 14 16.77 3.39 10.83
C PRO A 14 16.98 2.59 9.53
N GLY A 15 16.42 1.39 9.44
CA GLY A 15 16.46 0.53 8.25
C GLY A 15 15.31 0.75 7.28
N PHE A 16 14.38 1.68 7.56
CA PHE A 16 13.23 1.93 6.71
C PHE A 16 13.62 2.63 5.41
N ASP A 17 13.73 1.85 4.34
CA ASP A 17 13.94 2.34 2.99
C ASP A 17 12.59 2.74 2.36
N ARG A 18 12.39 4.05 2.19
CA ARG A 18 11.19 4.63 1.57
C ARG A 18 11.01 4.20 0.12
N THR A 19 12.09 3.99 -0.63
CA THR A 19 12.03 3.54 -2.02
C THR A 19 11.56 2.10 -2.08
N MET A 20 12.17 1.22 -1.26
CA MET A 20 11.74 -0.18 -1.15
C MET A 20 10.28 -0.27 -0.70
N PHE A 21 9.86 0.55 0.26
CA PHE A 21 8.48 0.53 0.74
C PHE A 21 7.49 1.04 -0.31
N ARG A 22 7.83 2.09 -1.07
CA ARG A 22 7.03 2.54 -2.21
C ARG A 22 6.87 1.44 -3.27
N GLU A 23 7.97 0.80 -3.66
CA GLU A 23 7.94 -0.32 -4.62
C GLU A 23 7.10 -1.50 -4.11
N ALA A 24 7.10 -1.75 -2.80
CA ALA A 24 6.27 -2.78 -2.18
C ALA A 24 4.77 -2.43 -2.23
N LEU A 25 4.40 -1.15 -2.11
CA LEU A 25 3.01 -0.70 -2.27
C LEU A 25 2.54 -0.82 -3.73
N GLU A 26 3.39 -0.41 -4.67
CA GLU A 26 3.12 -0.52 -6.12
C GLU A 26 3.02 -1.97 -6.59
N ALA A 27 3.62 -2.92 -5.86
CA ALA A 27 3.53 -4.34 -6.16
C ALA A 27 2.10 -4.91 -6.05
N VAL A 28 1.14 -4.16 -5.49
CA VAL A 28 -0.29 -4.56 -5.47
C VAL A 28 -0.85 -4.83 -6.88
N ASP A 29 -0.30 -4.18 -7.90
CA ASP A 29 -0.72 -4.36 -9.29
C ASP A 29 -0.21 -5.66 -9.93
N ARG A 30 0.67 -6.41 -9.24
CA ARG A 30 1.17 -7.71 -9.72
C ARG A 30 0.19 -8.85 -9.49
N PHE A 31 -0.82 -8.63 -8.64
CA PHE A 31 -1.80 -9.64 -8.27
C PHE A 31 -3.07 -9.45 -9.10
N ASP A 32 -3.49 -10.52 -9.75
CA ASP A 32 -4.77 -10.56 -10.47
C ASP A 32 -5.94 -10.50 -9.48
N ASP A 33 -7.10 -10.00 -9.93
CA ASP A 33 -8.29 -9.86 -9.09
C ASP A 33 -8.70 -11.19 -8.44
N ASP A 34 -8.53 -12.31 -9.16
CA ASP A 34 -8.83 -13.66 -8.68
C ASP A 34 -8.06 -14.02 -7.40
N GLU A 35 -6.85 -13.49 -7.19
CA GLU A 35 -6.08 -13.72 -5.97
C GLU A 35 -6.72 -13.08 -4.74
N PHE A 36 -7.47 -12.00 -4.90
CA PHE A 36 -8.23 -11.34 -3.83
C PHE A 36 -9.58 -12.02 -3.61
N LEU A 37 -10.23 -12.51 -4.68
CA LEU A 37 -11.50 -13.21 -4.60
C LEU A 37 -11.40 -14.49 -3.75
N VAL A 38 -10.24 -15.16 -3.72
CA VAL A 38 -9.98 -16.31 -2.83
C VAL A 38 -10.19 -15.96 -1.36
N TYR A 39 -9.94 -14.70 -0.98
CA TYR A 39 -10.13 -14.21 0.39
C TYR A 39 -11.55 -13.67 0.65
N GLY A 40 -12.47 -13.80 -0.33
CA GLY A 40 -13.85 -13.31 -0.22
C GLY A 40 -13.97 -11.79 -0.34
N ILE A 41 -12.93 -11.11 -0.81
CA ILE A 41 -12.91 -9.67 -1.07
C ILE A 41 -13.61 -9.44 -2.41
N ASP A 42 -14.55 -8.51 -2.48
CA ASP A 42 -15.23 -8.20 -3.75
C ASP A 42 -14.40 -7.26 -4.65
N LEU A 43 -14.73 -7.21 -5.94
CA LEU A 43 -13.98 -6.41 -6.91
C LEU A 43 -13.98 -4.90 -6.59
N THR A 44 -15.02 -4.39 -5.94
CA THR A 44 -15.09 -2.99 -5.52
C THR A 44 -14.09 -2.73 -4.39
N GLU A 45 -14.03 -3.64 -3.44
CA GLU A 45 -13.04 -3.62 -2.35
C GLU A 45 -11.61 -3.75 -2.88
N VAL A 46 -11.37 -4.60 -3.89
CA VAL A 46 -10.05 -4.70 -4.57
C VAL A 46 -9.64 -3.37 -5.19
N VAL A 47 -10.56 -2.70 -5.89
CA VAL A 47 -10.31 -1.38 -6.47
C VAL A 47 -9.99 -0.35 -5.39
N ASP A 48 -10.71 -0.37 -4.28
CA ASP A 48 -10.48 0.54 -3.15
C ASP A 48 -9.13 0.29 -2.46
N VAL A 49 -8.72 -0.98 -2.32
CA VAL A 49 -7.41 -1.37 -1.80
C VAL A 49 -6.29 -0.89 -2.72
N ARG A 50 -6.40 -1.14 -4.03
CA ARG A 50 -5.40 -0.66 -5.00
C ARG A 50 -5.27 0.86 -4.97
N ARG A 51 -6.40 1.57 -4.98
CA ARG A 51 -6.40 3.04 -4.87
C ARG A 51 -5.68 3.50 -3.61
N ALA A 52 -5.97 2.90 -2.46
CA ALA A 52 -5.32 3.26 -1.20
C ALA A 52 -3.79 3.01 -1.23
N MET A 53 -3.35 1.88 -1.78
CA MET A 53 -1.91 1.57 -1.92
C MET A 53 -1.20 2.58 -2.83
N HIS A 54 -1.81 2.94 -3.95
CA HIS A 54 -1.28 3.95 -4.90
C HIS A 54 -1.23 5.34 -4.29
N ASP A 55 -2.27 5.75 -3.57
CA ASP A 55 -2.28 7.03 -2.86
C ASP A 55 -1.10 7.09 -1.86
N TRP A 56 -0.85 6.00 -1.13
CA TRP A 56 0.25 5.95 -0.16
C TRP A 56 1.63 5.88 -0.84
N ALA A 57 1.75 5.21 -1.97
CA ALA A 57 2.99 5.22 -2.77
C ALA A 57 3.31 6.65 -3.27
N GLY A 58 2.30 7.40 -3.70
CA GLY A 58 2.43 8.80 -4.11
C GLY A 58 2.83 9.75 -2.97
N GLU A 59 2.43 9.47 -1.74
CA GLU A 59 2.86 10.23 -0.55
C GLU A 59 4.35 10.02 -0.18
N LEU A 60 4.98 8.96 -0.71
CA LEU A 60 6.37 8.58 -0.43
C LEU A 60 7.37 9.08 -1.49
N GLN A 61 6.98 10.07 -2.32
CA GLN A 61 7.88 10.75 -3.25
C GLN A 61 9.09 11.38 -2.55
#